data_AF-A0A3M1EF51-F1
#
_entry.id   AF-A0A3M1EF51-F1
#
_cell.length_a   1.000
_cell.length_b   1.000
_cell.length_c   1.000
_cell.angle_alpha   90.00
_cell.angle_beta   90.00
_cell.angle_gamma   90.00
#
_symmetry.space_group_name_H-M   'P 1'
#
loop_
_entity.id
_entity.type
_entity.pdbx_description
1 polymer ?
#
loop_
_entity_poly.entity_id
_entity_poly.type
_entity_poly.pdbx_seq_one_letter_code
_entity_poly.pdbx_strand_id
1 'polypeptide(L)'
;MRYLPELYYLQDRPDFPLRHAIQVTATGVALWCDYYLARVIAPREPRPAPGEKHGRLPSSPVEKEAVVGDLLRWLWDSSEVEDLFCLLLDDRPLPRPRPCSRFDHHDDTCCWVLDLTAEQFAILQQRWREHGLPADLFYPEREMRCVPWPGERKRDRALRALGAQKCYTPRQWQLAQQAGGC
;
A
#
# COMPACT_ATOMS: atom_id res chain seq x y z
N MET A 1 2.80 13.12 -5.89
CA MET A 1 3.51 12.16 -6.77
C MET A 1 3.09 10.77 -6.32
N ARG A 2 2.85 9.86 -7.25
CA ARG A 2 2.42 8.50 -6.90
C ARG A 2 3.60 7.58 -6.62
N TYR A 3 3.48 6.84 -5.53
CA TYR A 3 4.39 5.77 -5.16
C TYR A 3 3.60 4.47 -5.00
N LEU A 4 4.15 3.39 -5.55
CA LEU A 4 3.58 2.05 -5.52
C LEU A 4 4.40 1.15 -4.60
N PRO A 5 3.79 0.15 -3.96
CA PRO A 5 4.46 -0.76 -3.04
C PRO A 5 5.44 -1.65 -3.81
N GLU A 6 6.61 -1.87 -3.22
CA GLU A 6 7.57 -2.85 -3.67
C GLU A 6 7.09 -4.26 -3.29
N LEU A 7 6.27 -4.85 -4.18
CA LEU A 7 5.62 -6.15 -4.00
C LEU A 7 6.60 -7.30 -3.72
N TYR A 8 7.88 -7.16 -4.07
CA TYR A 8 8.91 -8.11 -3.64
C TYR A 8 8.88 -8.35 -2.12
N TYR A 9 8.72 -7.29 -1.33
CA TYR A 9 8.66 -7.43 0.13
C TYR A 9 7.32 -8.01 0.59
N LEU A 10 6.21 -7.60 -0.03
CA LEU A 10 4.87 -7.91 0.45
C LEU A 10 4.40 -9.30 0.03
N GLN A 11 4.86 -9.80 -1.13
CA GLN A 11 4.37 -11.03 -1.75
C GLN A 11 5.47 -12.11 -1.86
N ASP A 12 6.71 -11.71 -2.15
CA ASP A 12 7.80 -12.66 -2.41
C ASP A 12 8.63 -13.01 -1.15
N ARG A 13 8.38 -12.33 -0.02
CA ARG A 13 9.05 -12.56 1.27
C ARG A 13 8.07 -12.97 2.38
N PRO A 14 8.01 -14.25 2.77
CA PRO A 14 7.04 -14.74 3.75
C PRO A 14 7.30 -14.24 5.18
N ASP A 15 8.50 -13.77 5.47
CA ASP A 15 8.95 -13.28 6.79
C ASP A 15 8.81 -11.75 6.94
N PHE A 16 8.29 -11.06 5.93
CA PHE A 16 8.19 -9.61 5.95
C PHE A 16 7.16 -9.13 7.00
N PRO A 17 7.51 -8.18 7.89
CA PRO A 17 6.62 -7.75 8.97
C PRO A 17 5.53 -6.78 8.47
N LEU A 18 4.52 -7.32 7.76
CA LEU A 18 3.51 -6.55 7.05
C LEU A 18 2.74 -5.56 7.94
N ARG A 19 2.21 -5.98 9.10
CA ARG A 19 1.51 -5.07 10.04
C ARG A 19 2.36 -3.89 10.44
N HIS A 20 3.64 -4.14 10.72
CA HIS A 20 4.58 -3.09 11.12
C HIS A 20 4.83 -2.12 9.96
N ALA A 21 4.99 -2.64 8.74
CA ALA A 21 5.15 -1.82 7.54
C ALA A 21 3.92 -0.93 7.28
N ILE A 22 2.71 -1.49 7.36
CA ILE A 22 1.45 -0.74 7.24
C ILE A 22 1.36 0.32 8.34
N GLN A 23 1.62 -0.05 9.60
CA GLN A 23 1.54 0.87 10.74
C GLN A 23 2.47 2.06 10.60
N VAL A 24 3.76 1.82 10.39
CA VAL A 24 4.76 2.89 10.26
C VAL A 24 4.45 3.80 9.07
N THR A 25 3.96 3.22 7.98
CA THR A 25 3.60 3.99 6.78
C THR A 25 2.35 4.84 7.01
N ALA A 26 1.29 4.25 7.56
CA ALA A 26 0.03 4.95 7.80
C ALA A 26 0.20 6.08 8.84
N THR A 27 0.87 5.82 9.97
CA THR A 27 1.12 6.84 10.99
C THR A 27 2.09 7.92 10.50
N GLY A 28 3.06 7.56 9.64
CA GLY A 28 3.91 8.52 8.93
C GLY A 28 3.12 9.45 8.02
N VAL A 29 2.25 8.88 7.18
CA VAL A 29 1.44 9.66 6.22
C VAL A 29 0.37 10.50 6.91
N ALA A 30 -0.16 10.02 8.03
CA ALA A 30 -1.16 10.72 8.84
C ALA A 30 -0.71 12.13 9.26
N LEU A 31 0.60 12.35 9.42
CA LEU A 31 1.16 13.67 9.76
C LEU A 31 0.70 14.78 8.79
N TRP A 32 0.49 14.42 7.51
CA TRP A 32 0.06 15.34 6.45
C TRP A 32 -1.43 15.23 6.11
N CYS A 33 -2.22 14.54 6.93
CA CYS A 33 -3.64 14.27 6.68
C CYS A 33 -4.52 14.85 7.77
N ASP A 34 -5.73 15.26 7.41
CA ASP A 34 -6.74 15.83 8.33
C ASP A 34 -8.01 14.98 8.40
N TYR A 35 -8.16 13.99 7.52
CA TYR A 35 -9.33 13.12 7.44
C TYR A 35 -8.92 11.67 7.25
N TYR A 36 -9.80 10.76 7.69
CA TYR A 36 -9.65 9.33 7.48
C TYR A 36 -10.97 8.68 7.05
N LEU A 37 -10.86 7.57 6.34
CA LEU A 37 -11.90 6.58 6.12
C LEU A 37 -11.27 5.20 6.31
N ALA A 38 -11.88 4.34 7.11
CA ALA A 38 -11.43 2.99 7.38
C ALA A 38 -12.61 2.04 7.27
N ARG A 39 -12.52 0.98 6.47
CA ARG A 39 -13.60 0.01 6.24
C ARG A 39 -13.08 -1.42 6.22
N VAL A 40 -13.78 -2.30 6.92
CA VAL A 40 -13.54 -3.75 6.92
C VAL A 40 -14.14 -4.34 5.63
N ILE A 41 -13.34 -5.08 4.87
CA ILE A 41 -13.78 -5.67 3.59
C ILE A 41 -14.23 -7.12 3.81
N ALA A 42 -13.44 -7.91 4.53
CA ALA A 42 -13.76 -9.30 4.88
C ALA A 42 -13.91 -9.44 6.41
N PRO A 43 -15.10 -9.21 6.97
CA PRO A 43 -15.31 -9.26 8.41
C PRO A 43 -15.23 -10.70 8.95
N ARG A 44 -14.53 -10.88 10.08
CA ARG A 44 -14.34 -12.19 10.73
C ARG A 44 -15.64 -12.82 11.26
N GLU A 45 -16.58 -11.99 11.67
CA GLU A 45 -17.92 -12.42 12.10
C GLU A 45 -18.96 -11.65 11.28
N PRO A 46 -20.09 -12.29 10.91
CA PRO A 46 -21.24 -11.59 10.32
C PRO A 46 -21.85 -10.67 11.38
N ARG A 47 -21.23 -9.50 11.62
CA ARG A 47 -21.63 -8.54 12.65
C ARG A 47 -22.49 -7.40 12.08
N PRO A 48 -23.39 -6.83 12.90
CA PRO A 48 -24.15 -5.62 12.59
C PRO A 48 -23.39 -4.31 12.88
N ALA A 49 -22.13 -4.37 13.31
CA ALA A 49 -21.33 -3.17 13.60
C ALA A 49 -21.06 -2.37 12.30
N PRO A 50 -20.91 -1.03 12.37
CA PRO A 50 -20.58 -0.26 11.18
C PRO A 50 -19.25 -0.78 10.64
N GLY A 51 -19.30 -1.39 9.46
CA GLY A 51 -18.14 -1.88 8.74
C GLY A 51 -17.19 -0.75 8.30
N GLU A 52 -17.52 0.50 8.63
CA GLU A 52 -16.83 1.71 8.20
C GLU A 52 -16.75 2.73 9.36
N LYS A 53 -15.60 3.40 9.48
CA LYS A 53 -15.35 4.56 10.34
C LYS A 53 -14.76 5.67 9.49
N HIS A 54 -15.23 6.89 9.65
CA HIS A 54 -14.64 8.05 8.96
C HIS A 54 -14.74 9.29 9.86
N GLY A 55 -13.87 10.27 9.63
CA GLY A 55 -13.89 11.48 10.43
C GLY A 55 -12.66 12.36 10.23
N ARG A 56 -12.53 13.36 11.11
CA ARG A 56 -11.36 14.23 11.18
C ARG A 56 -10.29 13.60 12.06
N LEU A 57 -9.03 13.76 11.67
CA LEU A 57 -7.88 13.48 12.51
C LEU A 57 -7.62 14.69 13.44
N PRO A 58 -7.07 14.45 14.65
CA PRO A 58 -6.63 15.52 15.54
C PRO A 58 -5.47 16.31 14.91
N SER A 59 -5.20 17.52 15.39
CA SER A 59 -4.09 18.34 14.85
C SER A 59 -2.72 17.95 15.43
N SER A 60 -2.68 17.36 16.64
CA SER A 60 -1.43 16.96 17.29
C SER A 60 -0.82 15.71 16.63
N PRO A 61 0.47 15.73 16.23
CA PRO A 61 1.14 14.56 15.65
C PRO A 61 1.02 13.29 16.50
N VAL A 62 1.17 13.42 17.82
CA VAL A 62 1.09 12.30 18.77
C VAL A 62 -0.31 11.71 18.81
N GLU A 63 -1.34 12.56 18.82
CA GLU A 63 -2.73 12.11 18.80
C GLU A 63 -3.09 11.50 17.44
N LYS A 64 -2.57 12.02 16.32
CA LYS A 64 -2.78 11.43 14.99
C LYS A 64 -2.24 10.01 14.94
N GLU A 65 -1.03 9.80 15.45
CA GLU A 65 -0.42 8.47 15.51
C GLU A 65 -1.25 7.51 16.38
N ALA A 66 -1.74 7.95 17.54
CA ALA A 66 -2.61 7.15 18.39
C ALA A 66 -3.92 6.76 17.69
N VAL A 67 -4.62 7.73 17.09
CA VAL A 67 -5.89 7.49 16.38
C VAL A 67 -5.69 6.52 15.20
N VAL A 68 -4.65 6.72 14.39
CA VAL A 68 -4.38 5.83 13.24
C VAL A 68 -3.94 4.45 13.70
N GLY A 69 -3.15 4.36 14.78
CA GLY A 69 -2.79 3.07 15.38
C GLY A 69 -4.00 2.31 15.89
N ASP A 70 -4.97 2.98 16.52
CA ASP A 70 -6.21 2.37 16.99
C ASP A 70 -7.13 1.96 15.83
N LEU A 71 -7.17 2.73 14.74
CA LEU A 71 -7.89 2.34 13.51
C LEU A 71 -7.32 1.07 12.91
N LEU A 72 -5.99 0.97 12.77
CA LEU A 72 -5.33 -0.23 12.26
C LEU A 72 -5.56 -1.45 13.13
N ARG A 73 -5.45 -1.29 14.46
CA ARG A 73 -5.76 -2.36 15.42
C ARG A 73 -7.20 -2.85 15.23
N TRP A 74 -8.15 -1.92 15.13
CA TRP A 74 -9.54 -2.27 14.87
C TRP A 74 -9.74 -3.00 13.54
N LEU A 75 -9.06 -2.57 12.47
CA LEU A 75 -9.12 -3.24 11.15
C LEU A 75 -8.60 -4.68 11.24
N TRP A 76 -7.42 -4.89 11.83
CA TRP A 76 -6.85 -6.23 11.96
C TRP A 76 -7.65 -7.17 12.87
N ASP A 77 -8.22 -6.63 13.95
CA ASP A 77 -9.04 -7.42 14.88
C ASP A 77 -10.41 -7.77 14.27
N SER A 78 -10.88 -6.98 13.31
CA SER A 78 -12.19 -7.15 12.67
C SER A 78 -12.13 -7.92 11.34
N SER A 79 -10.97 -7.93 10.67
CA SER A 79 -10.79 -8.62 9.38
C SER A 79 -10.41 -10.09 9.53
N GLU A 80 -10.93 -10.93 8.63
CA GLU A 80 -10.53 -12.32 8.47
C GLU A 80 -9.14 -12.45 7.84
N VAL A 81 -8.86 -11.62 6.84
CA VAL A 81 -7.58 -11.54 6.13
C VAL A 81 -6.87 -10.25 6.53
N GLU A 82 -5.61 -10.36 6.91
CA GLU A 82 -4.85 -9.30 7.58
C GLU A 82 -4.74 -8.00 6.77
N ASP A 83 -4.55 -8.11 5.47
CA ASP A 83 -4.40 -6.99 4.56
C ASP A 83 -5.66 -6.66 3.77
N LEU A 84 -6.76 -7.39 3.97
CA LEU A 84 -8.00 -7.16 3.22
C LEU A 84 -8.88 -6.14 3.94
N PHE A 85 -8.52 -4.86 3.79
CA PHE A 85 -9.24 -3.74 4.36
C PHE A 85 -9.05 -2.46 3.55
N CYS A 86 -9.95 -1.50 3.75
CA CYS A 86 -9.80 -0.15 3.22
C CYS A 86 -9.33 0.80 4.32
N LEU A 87 -8.26 1.56 4.05
CA LEU A 87 -7.82 2.70 4.84
C LEU A 87 -7.38 3.82 3.90
N LEU A 88 -8.05 4.97 4.02
CA LEU A 88 -7.75 6.19 3.28
C LEU A 88 -7.38 7.29 4.26
N LEU A 89 -6.29 8.02 4.00
CA LEU A 89 -5.87 9.20 4.76
C LEU A 89 -5.60 10.37 3.80
N ASP A 90 -6.13 11.55 4.09
CA ASP A 90 -6.02 12.69 3.19
C ASP A 90 -6.09 14.05 3.93
N ASP A 91 -5.62 15.12 3.30
CA ASP A 91 -5.74 16.50 3.80
C ASP A 91 -7.10 17.14 3.49
N ARG A 92 -7.94 16.43 2.73
CA ARG A 92 -9.30 16.84 2.36
C ARG A 92 -10.33 15.83 2.85
N PRO A 93 -11.61 16.25 3.00
CA PRO A 93 -12.70 15.36 3.38
C PRO A 93 -12.80 14.11 2.49
N LEU A 94 -13.15 12.97 3.09
CA LEU A 94 -13.35 11.67 2.46
C LEU A 94 -14.81 11.19 2.62
N PRO A 95 -15.36 10.38 1.70
CA PRO A 95 -14.75 9.89 0.45
C PRO A 95 -14.72 10.98 -0.64
N ARG A 96 -13.76 10.89 -1.57
CA ARG A 96 -13.63 11.85 -2.69
C ARG A 96 -13.60 11.17 -4.06
N PRO A 97 -14.19 11.76 -5.11
CA PRO A 97 -14.31 11.13 -6.43
C PRO A 97 -13.02 11.07 -7.27
N ARG A 98 -11.85 11.44 -6.73
CA ARG A 98 -10.45 11.48 -7.28
C ARG A 98 -9.82 12.88 -7.13
N PRO A 99 -8.47 13.03 -7.10
CA PRO A 99 -7.41 12.00 -7.26
C PRO A 99 -7.22 11.13 -6.00
N CYS A 100 -6.33 10.13 -6.03
CA CYS A 100 -5.99 9.24 -4.91
C CYS A 100 -5.77 9.98 -3.59
N SER A 101 -6.01 9.31 -2.47
CA SER A 101 -5.67 9.84 -1.15
C SER A 101 -4.16 9.78 -0.89
N ARG A 102 -3.67 10.52 0.12
CA ARG A 102 -2.23 10.53 0.47
C ARG A 102 -1.76 9.14 0.89
N PHE A 103 -2.61 8.44 1.64
CA PHE A 103 -2.56 7.01 1.86
C PHE A 103 -3.82 6.41 1.27
N ASP A 104 -3.70 5.56 0.25
CA ASP A 104 -4.83 4.98 -0.48
C ASP A 104 -4.68 3.45 -0.49
N HIS A 105 -5.33 2.79 0.46
CA HIS A 105 -5.41 1.33 0.53
C HIS A 105 -6.90 0.97 0.45
N HIS A 106 -7.37 0.44 -0.67
CA HIS A 106 -8.80 0.22 -0.90
C HIS A 106 -9.23 -1.25 -0.90
N ASP A 107 -8.26 -2.17 -0.94
CA ASP A 107 -8.52 -3.61 -0.98
C ASP A 107 -7.42 -4.40 -0.25
N ASP A 108 -6.45 -4.94 -0.98
CA ASP A 108 -5.28 -5.65 -0.45
C ASP A 108 -4.00 -4.82 -0.64
N THR A 109 -2.84 -5.42 -0.31
CA THR A 109 -1.53 -4.81 -0.49
C THR A 109 -1.18 -4.46 -1.94
N CYS A 110 -1.78 -5.10 -2.96
CA CYS A 110 -1.49 -4.76 -4.36
C CYS A 110 -2.14 -3.45 -4.79
N CYS A 111 -3.16 -3.03 -4.04
CA CYS A 111 -3.94 -1.83 -4.25
C CYS A 111 -3.48 -0.62 -3.41
N TRP A 112 -2.37 -0.77 -2.68
CA TRP A 112 -1.82 0.29 -1.85
C TRP A 112 -1.11 1.35 -2.71
N VAL A 113 -1.45 2.62 -2.53
CA VAL A 113 -0.82 3.75 -3.23
C VAL A 113 -0.56 4.87 -2.24
N LEU A 114 0.56 5.58 -2.42
CA LEU A 114 0.84 6.83 -1.71
C LEU A 114 0.85 8.01 -2.69
N ASP A 115 0.18 9.11 -2.34
CA ASP A 115 0.30 10.39 -3.06
C ASP A 115 0.97 11.44 -2.19
N LEU A 116 2.28 11.56 -2.34
CA LEU A 116 3.15 12.40 -1.51
C LEU A 116 4.03 13.30 -2.38
N THR A 117 4.54 14.39 -1.82
CA THR A 117 5.67 15.10 -2.46
C THR A 117 6.97 14.30 -2.28
N ALA A 118 8.01 14.65 -3.04
CA ALA A 118 9.31 13.98 -2.92
C ALA A 118 9.91 14.16 -1.51
N GLU A 119 9.71 15.31 -0.89
CA GLU A 119 10.18 15.63 0.46
C GLU A 119 9.43 14.80 1.51
N GLN A 120 8.10 14.72 1.40
CA GLN A 120 7.28 13.87 2.29
C GLN A 120 7.68 12.40 2.18
N PHE A 121 7.91 11.92 0.96
CA PHE A 121 8.37 10.57 0.72
C PHE A 121 9.74 10.31 1.35
N ALA A 122 10.71 11.22 1.20
CA ALA A 122 12.03 11.08 1.82
C ALA A 122 11.98 11.01 3.36
N ILE A 123 11.10 11.80 3.99
CA ILE A 123 10.84 11.73 5.43
C ILE A 123 10.28 10.36 5.81
N LEU A 124 9.35 9.84 5.02
CA LEU A 124 8.75 8.52 5.24
C LEU A 124 9.78 7.39 5.12
N GLN A 125 10.68 7.47 4.13
CA GLN A 125 11.80 6.53 3.97
C GLN A 125 12.74 6.55 5.17
N GLN A 126 12.99 7.73 5.75
CA GLN A 126 13.77 7.84 6.98
C GLN A 126 13.07 7.13 8.14
N ARG A 127 11.77 7.35 8.31
CA ARG A 127 10.97 6.66 9.35
C ARG A 127 10.99 5.15 9.17
N TRP A 128 10.88 4.63 7.94
CA TRP A 128 11.04 3.20 7.68
C TRP A 128 12.39 2.67 8.19
N ARG A 129 13.50 3.34 7.88
CA ARG A 129 14.83 2.92 8.34
C ARG A 129 14.95 2.91 9.87
N GLU A 130 14.40 3.91 10.55
CA GLU A 130 14.39 3.98 12.02
C GLU A 130 13.62 2.82 12.66
N HIS A 131 12.63 2.29 11.94
CA HIS A 131 11.83 1.15 12.34
C HIS A 131 12.33 -0.19 11.78
N GLY A 132 13.52 -0.23 11.19
CA GLY A 132 14.13 -1.45 10.62
C GLY A 132 13.48 -1.95 9.33
N LEU A 133 12.69 -1.12 8.65
CA LEU A 133 12.03 -1.42 7.39
C LEU A 133 12.88 -0.97 6.19
N PRO A 134 12.71 -1.58 4.99
CA PRO A 134 13.42 -1.14 3.80
C PRO A 134 13.05 0.28 3.38
N ALA A 135 14.05 1.07 3.01
CA ALA A 135 13.82 2.44 2.53
C ALA A 135 13.08 2.49 1.17
N ASP A 136 13.11 1.39 0.42
CA ASP A 136 12.44 1.23 -0.87
C ASP A 136 11.20 0.35 -0.77
N LEU A 137 10.53 0.37 0.39
CA LEU A 137 9.22 -0.27 0.57
C LEU A 137 8.19 0.20 -0.47
N PHE A 138 8.38 1.41 -0.98
CA PHE A 138 7.67 1.97 -2.12
C PHE A 138 8.66 2.53 -3.13
N TYR A 139 8.20 2.67 -4.36
CA TYR A 139 8.95 3.29 -5.45
C TYR A 139 8.07 4.24 -6.26
N PRO A 140 8.62 5.27 -6.91
CA PRO A 140 7.86 6.15 -7.81
C PRO A 140 7.19 5.35 -8.93
N GLU A 141 5.89 5.56 -9.18
CA GLU A 141 5.10 4.81 -10.18
C GLU A 141 5.79 4.69 -11.55
N ARG A 142 6.50 5.75 -11.97
CA ARG A 142 7.26 5.81 -13.23
C ARG A 142 8.42 4.80 -13.35
N GLU A 143 8.85 4.20 -12.25
CA GLU A 143 9.92 3.20 -12.23
C GLU A 143 9.39 1.77 -12.44
N MET A 144 8.08 1.58 -12.42
CA MET A 144 7.45 0.30 -12.79
C MET A 144 7.83 -0.09 -14.21
N ARG A 145 8.18 -1.36 -14.41
CA ARG A 145 8.56 -1.90 -15.71
C ARG A 145 7.54 -2.90 -16.20
N CYS A 146 6.79 -2.53 -17.24
CA CYS A 146 5.91 -3.45 -17.94
C CYS A 146 6.60 -3.94 -19.23
N VAL A 147 6.67 -5.25 -19.39
CA VAL A 147 7.20 -5.91 -20.59
C VAL A 147 6.14 -6.82 -21.21
N PRO A 148 6.24 -7.15 -22.51
CA PRO A 148 5.37 -8.16 -23.10
C PRO A 148 5.40 -9.46 -22.29
N TRP A 149 4.27 -10.16 -22.21
CA TRP A 149 4.15 -11.36 -21.37
C TRP A 149 5.31 -12.36 -21.61
N PRO A 150 6.11 -12.69 -20.57
CA PRO A 150 7.33 -13.48 -20.73
C PRO A 150 7.03 -14.98 -20.93
N GLY A 151 8.01 -15.72 -21.46
CA GLY A 151 7.94 -17.17 -21.66
C GLY A 151 7.78 -17.61 -23.12
N GLU A 152 8.18 -18.86 -23.38
CA GLU A 152 8.24 -19.45 -24.73
C GLU A 152 7.09 -20.43 -25.03
N ARG A 153 6.21 -20.72 -24.05
CA ARG A 153 5.13 -21.68 -24.27
C ARG A 153 4.09 -21.09 -25.22
N LYS A 154 3.36 -21.94 -25.95
CA LYS A 154 2.31 -21.49 -26.89
C LYS A 154 1.30 -20.53 -26.25
N ARG A 155 0.91 -20.78 -25.00
CA ARG A 155 0.01 -19.90 -24.23
C ARG A 155 0.62 -18.51 -23.97
N ASP A 156 1.92 -18.44 -23.71
CA ASP A 156 2.61 -17.19 -23.40
C ASP A 156 2.71 -16.33 -24.68
N ARG A 157 2.98 -16.96 -25.82
CA ARG A 157 2.94 -16.31 -27.14
C ARG A 157 1.55 -15.80 -27.49
N ALA A 158 0.50 -16.58 -27.20
CA ALA A 158 -0.88 -16.15 -27.42
C ALA A 158 -1.25 -14.93 -26.55
N LEU A 159 -0.92 -14.95 -25.25
CA LEU A 159 -1.12 -13.81 -24.36
C LEU A 159 -0.41 -12.56 -24.89
N ARG A 160 0.84 -12.71 -25.34
CA ARG A 160 1.61 -11.61 -25.93
C ARG A 160 0.99 -11.07 -27.21
N ALA A 161 0.47 -11.94 -28.07
CA ALA A 161 -0.23 -11.53 -29.30
C ALA A 161 -1.54 -10.77 -29.00
N LEU A 162 -2.17 -11.03 -27.86
CA LEU A 162 -3.33 -10.27 -27.36
C LEU A 162 -2.94 -8.97 -26.64
N GLY A 163 -1.65 -8.62 -26.60
CA GLY A 163 -1.15 -7.42 -25.95
C GLY A 163 -1.00 -7.54 -24.43
N ALA A 164 -1.08 -8.75 -23.86
CA ALA A 164 -0.86 -8.94 -22.44
C ALA A 164 0.57 -8.54 -22.05
N GLN A 165 0.68 -7.82 -20.95
CA GLN A 165 1.95 -7.37 -20.37
C GLN A 165 2.08 -7.93 -18.97
N LYS A 166 3.33 -8.11 -18.52
CA LYS A 166 3.66 -8.34 -17.13
C LYS A 166 4.41 -7.11 -16.60
N CYS A 167 3.89 -6.53 -15.52
CA CYS A 167 4.54 -5.42 -14.84
C CYS A 167 5.33 -5.94 -13.64
N TYR A 168 6.49 -5.32 -13.43
CA TYR A 168 7.44 -5.63 -12.37
C TYR A 168 7.70 -4.38 -11.57
N THR A 169 7.79 -4.55 -10.27
CA THR A 169 8.41 -3.56 -9.38
C THR A 169 9.93 -3.53 -9.62
N PRO A 170 10.64 -2.46 -9.19
CA PRO A 170 12.08 -2.35 -9.39
C PRO A 170 12.87 -3.57 -8.90
N ARG A 171 12.58 -4.10 -7.70
CA ARG A 171 13.30 -5.29 -7.20
C ARG A 171 12.94 -6.56 -7.94
N GLN A 172 11.66 -6.77 -8.23
CA GLN A 172 11.25 -7.93 -9.02
C GLN A 172 11.90 -7.93 -10.41
N TRP A 173 12.03 -6.75 -11.03
CA TRP A 173 12.71 -6.60 -12.31
C TRP A 173 14.21 -6.92 -12.22
N GLN A 174 14.90 -6.41 -11.20
CA GLN A 174 16.32 -6.72 -10.97
C GLN A 174 16.56 -8.22 -10.80
N LEU A 175 15.71 -8.91 -10.04
CA LEU A 175 15.81 -10.37 -9.84
C LEU A 175 15.49 -11.14 -11.12
N ALA A 176 14.49 -10.71 -11.90
CA ALA A 176 14.17 -11.34 -13.18
C ALA A 176 15.34 -11.26 -14.17
N GLN A 177 16.04 -10.12 -14.21
CA GLN A 177 17.24 -9.95 -15.04
C GLN A 177 18.39 -10.86 -14.60
N GLN A 178 18.60 -11.04 -13.29
CA GLN A 178 19.64 -11.92 -12.75
C GLN A 178 19.36 -13.41 -13.01
N ALA A 179 18.08 -13.79 -13.02
CA ALA A 179 17.66 -15.17 -13.29
C ALA A 179 17.78 -15.59 -14.76
N GLY A 180 18.33 -14.74 -15.64
CA GLY A 180 18.35 -14.96 -17.10
C GLY A 180 16.96 -14.93 -17.72
N GLY A 181 15.97 -14.37 -17.02
CA GLY A 181 14.57 -14.30 -17.42
C GLY A 181 14.25 -13.05 -18.21
N CYS A 182 14.88 -12.87 -19.37
CA CYS A 182 14.46 -11.96 -20.43
C CYS A 182 14.89 -12.51 -21.80
#